data_AF-A0A2T0KJD4-F1
#
_entry.id   AF-A0A2T0KJD4-F1
#
_cell.length_a   1.000
_cell.length_b   1.000
_cell.length_c   1.000
_cell.angle_alpha   90.00
_cell.angle_beta   90.00
_cell.angle_gamma   90.00
#
_symmetry.space_group_name_H-M   'P 1'
#
loop_
_entity.id
_entity.type
_entity.pdbx_description
1 polymer ?
#
loop_
_entity_poly.entity_id
_entity_poly.type
_entity_poly.pdbx_seq_one_letter_code
_entity_poly.pdbx_strand_id
1 'polypeptide(L)' 'MRELRPAADALALIRELISDLTDPDPCDFDHHGHCKAHGWTDLDRRCPHARAKELLEADRA' A
#
# COMPACT_ATOMS: atom_id res chain seq x y z
N MET A 1 -27.96 -10.18 13.63
CA MET A 1 -27.00 -10.65 12.61
C MET A 1 -27.07 -9.66 11.47
N ARG A 2 -26.03 -8.85 11.26
CA ARG A 2 -26.02 -7.86 10.17
C ARG A 2 -25.53 -8.59 8.93
N GLU A 3 -26.37 -8.67 7.91
CA GLU A 3 -25.97 -9.23 6.61
C GLU A 3 -24.92 -8.31 5.99
N LEU A 4 -23.73 -8.87 5.82
CA LEU A 4 -22.59 -8.27 5.16
C LEU A 4 -22.91 -8.13 3.67
N ARG A 5 -22.68 -6.94 3.08
CA ARG A 5 -22.70 -6.76 1.63
C ARG A 5 -21.34 -7.24 1.10
N PRO A 6 -21.27 -8.39 0.38
CA PRO A 6 -20.02 -9.09 0.13
C PRO A 6 -18.88 -8.22 -0.42
N ALA A 7 -19.19 -7.29 -1.34
CA ALA A 7 -18.19 -6.43 -1.95
C ALA A 7 -17.72 -5.27 -1.05
N ALA A 8 -18.62 -4.68 -0.25
CA ALA A 8 -18.27 -3.56 0.62
C ALA A 8 -17.43 -4.05 1.82
N ASP A 9 -17.76 -5.23 2.34
CA ASP A 9 -17.02 -5.83 3.44
C ASP A 9 -15.67 -6.40 2.98
N ALA A 10 -15.60 -6.92 1.74
CA ALA A 10 -14.32 -7.27 1.13
C ALA A 10 -13.39 -6.05 0.99
N LEU A 11 -13.90 -4.89 0.57
CA LEU A 11 -13.08 -3.68 0.45
C LEU A 11 -12.55 -3.22 1.82
N ALA A 12 -13.37 -3.27 2.86
CA ALA A 12 -12.95 -2.94 4.22
C ALA A 12 -11.81 -3.87 4.71
N LEU A 13 -11.97 -5.18 4.52
CA LEU A 13 -10.94 -6.16 4.90
C LEU A 13 -9.65 -5.99 4.09
N ILE A 14 -9.75 -5.67 2.79
CA ILE A 14 -8.58 -5.40 1.95
C ILE A 14 -7.85 -4.14 2.43
N ARG A 15 -8.57 -3.08 2.81
CA ARG A 15 -7.95 -1.85 3.37
C ARG A 15 -7.21 -2.14 4.66
N GLU A 16 -7.82 -2.90 5.58
CA GLU A 16 -7.17 -3.32 6.82
C GLU A 16 -5.89 -4.12 6.53
N LEU A 17 -5.98 -5.14 5.67
CA LEU A 17 -4.82 -5.95 5.31
C LEU A 17 -3.70 -5.14 4.64
N ILE A 18 -4.03 -4.19 3.76
CA ILE A 18 -3.04 -3.30 3.15
C ILE A 18 -2.39 -2.42 4.22
N SER A 19 -3.17 -1.88 5.16
CA SER A 19 -2.64 -1.10 6.28
C SER A 19 -1.65 -1.90 7.12
N ASP A 20 -1.98 -3.16 7.43
CA ASP A 20 -1.13 -4.04 8.25
C ASP A 20 0.15 -4.48 7.54
N LEU A 21 0.09 -4.71 6.22
CA LEU A 21 1.24 -5.14 5.41
C LEU A 21 2.15 -3.97 4.99
N THR A 22 1.65 -2.74 5.07
CA THR A 22 2.42 -1.57 4.65
C THR A 22 3.45 -1.22 5.71
N ASP A 23 4.73 -1.44 5.39
CA ASP A 23 5.84 -0.92 6.18
C ASP A 23 5.66 0.59 6.47
N PRO A 24 5.59 1.03 7.75
CA PRO A 24 5.42 2.43 8.11
C PRO A 24 6.63 3.31 7.72
N ASP A 25 7.83 2.74 7.59
CA ASP A 25 9.06 3.49 7.32
C ASP A 25 9.17 3.97 5.86
N PRO A 26 9.63 5.21 5.60
CA PRO A 26 9.64 5.79 4.25
C PRO A 26 10.44 4.93 3.25
N CYS A 27 9.99 4.84 1.99
CA CYS A 27 10.82 4.23 0.92
C CYS A 27 12.10 5.08 0.75
N ASP A 28 13.25 4.40 0.66
CA ASP A 28 14.56 5.01 0.37
C ASP A 28 14.95 4.72 -1.08
N PHE A 29 14.87 5.73 -1.94
CA PHE A 29 15.12 5.59 -3.38
C PHE A 29 16.57 5.89 -3.76
N ASP A 30 17.15 5.06 -4.64
CA ASP A 30 18.46 5.33 -5.23
C ASP A 30 18.37 6.30 -6.42
N HIS A 31 19.53 6.65 -6.99
CA HIS A 31 19.63 7.55 -8.13
C HIS A 31 19.07 6.98 -9.45
N HIS A 32 18.80 5.68 -9.50
CA HIS A 32 18.12 5.03 -10.62
C HIS A 32 16.59 4.99 -10.42
N GLY A 33 16.10 5.27 -9.21
CA GLY A 33 14.68 5.22 -8.84
C GLY A 33 14.25 3.90 -8.18
N HIS A 34 15.19 2.99 -7.89
CA HIS A 34 14.88 1.75 -7.17
C HIS A 34 14.66 2.03 -5.69
N CYS A 35 13.76 1.30 -5.05
CA CYS A 35 13.61 1.36 -3.60
C CYS A 35 14.59 0.38 -2.93
N LYS A 36 15.61 0.93 -2.25
CA LYS A 36 16.58 0.16 -1.48
C LYS A 36 15.96 -0.47 -0.23
N ALA A 37 15.07 0.26 0.45
CA ALA A 37 14.45 -0.19 1.69
C ALA A 37 13.68 -1.51 1.54
N HIS A 38 13.05 -1.71 0.38
CA HIS A 38 12.22 -2.89 0.10
C HIS A 38 12.75 -3.77 -1.04
N GLY A 39 13.98 -3.52 -1.50
CA GLY A 39 14.62 -4.29 -2.58
C GLY A 39 13.87 -4.27 -3.92
N TRP A 40 13.14 -3.18 -4.20
CA TRP A 40 12.30 -3.06 -5.40
C TRP A 40 13.07 -2.39 -6.53
N THR A 41 13.31 -3.13 -7.61
CA THR A 41 14.14 -2.70 -8.75
C THR A 41 13.36 -2.41 -10.04
N ASP A 42 12.03 -2.56 -10.03
CA ASP A 42 11.19 -2.19 -11.17
C ASP A 42 11.02 -0.66 -11.21
N LEU A 43 11.32 -0.08 -12.38
CA LEU A 43 11.29 1.36 -12.65
C LEU A 43 9.99 1.84 -13.28
N ASP A 44 9.17 0.94 -13.83
CA ASP A 44 7.91 1.32 -14.48
C ASP A 44 6.87 1.75 -13.44
N ARG A 45 7.03 1.30 -12.18
CA ARG A 45 6.16 1.66 -11.05
C ARG A 45 6.96 1.78 -9.76
N ARG A 46 6.55 2.73 -8.90
CA ARG A 46 7.08 2.87 -7.53
C ARG A 46 6.97 1.57 -6.70
N CYS A 47 7.80 1.44 -5.67
CA CYS A 47 7.73 0.35 -4.67
C CYS A 47 6.27 0.11 -4.25
N PRO A 48 5.81 -1.15 -4.12
CA PRO A 48 4.45 -1.45 -3.62
C PRO A 48 4.14 -0.73 -2.31
N HIS A 49 5.13 -0.58 -1.42
CA HIS A 49 4.99 0.17 -0.18
C HIS A 49 4.67 1.65 -0.40
N ALA A 50 5.35 2.36 -1.31
CA ALA A 50 4.99 3.76 -1.62
C ALA A 50 3.57 3.86 -2.19
N ARG A 51 3.23 3.00 -3.15
CA ARG A 51 1.89 2.98 -3.74
C ARG A 51 0.79 2.72 -2.69
N ALA A 52 1.05 1.82 -1.74
CA ALA A 52 0.11 1.55 -0.65
C ALA A 52 -0.02 2.74 0.30
N LYS A 53 1.07 3.42 0.64
CA LYS A 53 1.03 4.65 1.47
C LYS A 53 0.20 5.75 0.83
N GLU A 54 0.42 6.02 -0.45
CA GLU A 54 -0.36 7.03 -1.18
C GLU A 54 -1.84 6.68 -1.21
N LEU A 55 -2.17 5.40 -1.39
CA LEU A 55 -3.55 4.94 -1.37
C LEU A 55 -4.18 5.12 0.01
N LEU A 56 -3.46 4.76 1.08
CA LEU A 56 -3.91 4.89 2.46
C LEU A 56 -3.99 6.36 2.94
N GLU A 57 -3.18 7.25 2.38
CA GLU A 57 -3.28 8.69 2.59
C GLU A 57 -4.51 9.26 1.88
N ALA A 58 -4.72 8.87 0.62
CA ALA A 58 -5.88 9.29 -0.16
C ALA A 58 -7.21 8.75 0.40
N ASP A 59 -7.22 7.57 1.01
CA ASP A 59 -8.43 6.98 1.63
C ASP A 59 -8.84 7.67 2.93
N ARG A 60 -7.92 8.39 3.59
CA ARG A 60 -8.18 9.15 4.83
C ARG A 60 -8.61 10.60 4.59
N ALA A 61 -8.37 11.14 3.39
CA ALA A 61 -8.66 12.52 3.00
C ALA A 61 -10.12 12.70 2.54
#